data_AF-A0A812T8C2-F1
#
_entry.id   AF-A0A812T8C2-F1
#
_cell.length_a   1.000
_cell.length_b   1.000
_cell.length_c   1.000
_cell.angle_alpha   90.00
_cell.angle_beta   90.00
_cell.angle_gamma   90.00
#
_symmetry.space_group_name_H-M   'P 1'
#
loop_
_entity.id
_entity.type
_entity.pdbx_description
1 polymer ?
#
loop_
_entity_poly.entity_id
_entity_poly.type
_entity_poly.pdbx_seq_one_letter_code
_entity_poly.pdbx_strand_id
1 'polypeptide(L)'
;MSKSPESCKASIALRPTFFRTFTQVDNSLRHAASAVAASRARTRFASNQFGSDSVGDGKISCIVRVVDNVWFDFFFAALVLVNCVFIGILDAPLASFALLSVIVLKFSMQSHIRIPKQSASMWSSALDLHQYLLASLFALELVLRLCAYGFREFFFGPDGLWSLLDAFIVLSSVWDVVLDLIFLWEASGSDNPVSTLRALRILRLARIVKAVRLMRVFRFVRALRTLISSIFHTLRSLFWALVLMVLIVYVFGVLFSQAVNSHILDPESPPLTGFALEAASKHYYSLSGTMLSLFMCISGGTNWENVLVPLRSISEFWVFLFIFYVAFTYFAVLNVLTAVFCQTAIESAQNDQASMVQNILEEKEAHRDKLLDLFVEIGAEQETITFDMFQEKINDPDVREYFTSIGLDVWDAWSFFKLLDLDEGGAVEVDEFLMGCLRLRGQARAVDVGKIIYDQTWLIRNQSHFQGYVEVQLKQMKDLLSQLAGVRLQSVHLLSTLQPY
;
A
#
# COMPACT_ATOMS: atom_id res chain seq x y z
N MET A 1 31.87 80.54 -17.38
CA MET A 1 31.09 80.35 -16.14
C MET A 1 30.85 78.86 -15.94
N SER A 2 31.31 78.38 -14.77
CA SER A 2 31.17 77.08 -14.09
C SER A 2 30.58 75.85 -14.80
N LYS A 3 31.35 74.75 -14.77
CA LYS A 3 30.88 73.36 -14.77
C LYS A 3 30.97 72.77 -13.34
N SER A 4 30.02 71.86 -13.06
CA SER A 4 29.98 70.74 -12.08
C SER A 4 29.59 71.03 -10.61
N PRO A 5 29.22 70.02 -9.78
CA PRO A 5 28.25 68.90 -9.93
C PRO A 5 27.47 68.57 -8.60
N GLU A 6 26.87 67.36 -8.50
CA GLU A 6 26.30 66.64 -7.31
C GLU A 6 24.76 66.71 -7.14
N SER A 7 23.94 65.65 -7.11
CA SER A 7 23.89 64.32 -6.43
C SER A 7 22.81 64.34 -5.34
N CYS A 8 21.73 63.56 -5.47
CA CYS A 8 21.18 62.83 -4.32
C CYS A 8 20.30 61.64 -4.71
N LYS A 9 20.53 60.54 -3.99
CA LYS A 9 19.98 59.21 -4.14
C LYS A 9 18.63 59.08 -3.40
N ALA A 10 17.67 58.36 -3.98
CA ALA A 10 16.57 57.75 -3.24
C ALA A 10 16.46 56.28 -3.67
N SER A 11 17.10 55.37 -2.93
CA SER A 11 16.92 53.93 -3.09
C SER A 11 15.71 53.48 -2.29
N ILE A 12 14.61 53.18 -2.98
CA ILE A 12 13.43 52.52 -2.41
C ILE A 12 13.80 51.05 -2.15
N ALA A 13 13.82 50.65 -0.89
CA ALA A 13 13.98 49.26 -0.49
C ALA A 13 12.69 48.48 -0.77
N LEU A 14 12.63 47.74 -1.88
CA LEU A 14 11.63 46.68 -2.06
C LEU A 14 12.09 45.41 -1.33
N ARG A 15 11.45 45.10 -0.19
CA ARG A 15 11.39 43.72 0.31
C ARG A 15 10.34 42.95 -0.50
N PRO A 16 10.65 41.80 -1.12
CA PRO A 16 9.62 40.95 -1.69
C PRO A 16 8.94 40.16 -0.57
N THR A 17 7.72 40.54 -0.20
CA THR A 17 6.81 39.73 0.63
C THR A 17 6.21 38.61 -0.22
N PHE A 18 6.91 37.48 -0.29
CA PHE A 18 6.35 36.23 -0.79
C PHE A 18 5.59 35.57 0.37
N PHE A 19 4.33 35.17 0.15
CA PHE A 19 3.39 34.56 1.11
C PHE A 19 2.55 35.49 2.00
N ARG A 20 1.49 36.06 1.40
CA ARG A 20 0.20 36.24 2.09
C ARG A 20 -0.93 36.02 1.09
N THR A 21 -1.51 34.82 1.12
CA THR A 21 -2.95 34.53 1.08
C THR A 21 -3.16 33.02 0.97
N PHE A 22 -3.05 32.31 2.09
CA PHE A 22 -3.90 31.13 2.31
C PHE A 22 -5.23 31.69 2.82
N THR A 23 -6.32 31.39 2.11
CA THR A 23 -7.63 31.97 2.39
C THR A 23 -8.19 31.40 3.69
N GLN A 24 -8.87 32.25 4.44
CA GLN A 24 -9.47 31.95 5.76
C GLN A 24 -10.42 30.73 5.73
N VAL A 25 -10.93 30.39 4.56
CA VAL A 25 -11.78 29.22 4.27
C VAL A 25 -11.00 27.91 4.42
N ASP A 26 -9.75 27.86 3.96
CA ASP A 26 -8.89 26.66 4.01
C ASP A 26 -8.50 26.31 5.44
N ASN A 27 -8.24 27.33 6.29
CA ASN A 27 -8.03 27.13 7.71
C ASN A 27 -9.29 26.61 8.41
N SER A 28 -10.47 27.12 8.05
CA SER A 28 -11.73 26.64 8.64
C SER A 28 -12.04 25.18 8.29
N LEU A 29 -11.73 24.75 7.06
CA LEU A 29 -11.87 23.37 6.61
C LEU A 29 -10.87 22.45 7.32
N ARG A 30 -9.63 22.91 7.54
CA ARG A 30 -8.63 22.18 8.34
C ARG A 30 -9.05 22.01 9.80
N HIS A 31 -9.61 23.04 10.42
CA HIS A 31 -10.14 22.93 11.79
C HIS A 31 -11.34 22.00 11.90
N ALA A 32 -12.23 21.98 10.89
CA ALA A 32 -13.34 21.04 10.84
C ALA A 32 -12.85 19.59 10.63
N ALA A 33 -11.87 19.40 9.75
CA ALA A 33 -11.25 18.10 9.50
C ALA A 33 -10.47 17.56 10.71
N SER A 34 -9.74 18.43 11.42
CA SER A 34 -9.02 18.06 12.65
C SER A 34 -9.96 17.73 13.80
N ALA A 35 -11.11 18.41 13.92
CA ALA A 35 -12.12 18.08 14.92
C ALA A 35 -12.76 16.69 14.68
N VAL A 36 -13.04 16.35 13.42
CA VAL A 36 -13.58 15.02 13.06
C VAL A 36 -12.52 13.93 13.26
N ALA A 37 -11.27 14.19 12.88
CA ALA A 37 -10.13 13.29 13.10
C ALA A 37 -9.86 13.05 14.60
N ALA A 38 -9.91 14.10 15.41
CA ALA A 38 -9.77 14.02 16.87
C ALA A 38 -10.89 13.19 17.51
N SER A 39 -12.13 13.28 17.02
CA SER A 39 -13.24 12.44 17.51
C SER A 39 -13.03 10.96 17.18
N ARG A 40 -12.52 10.63 15.98
CA ARG A 40 -12.18 9.26 15.58
C ARG A 40 -10.97 8.72 16.34
N ALA A 41 -9.99 9.57 16.62
CA ALA A 41 -8.82 9.23 17.42
C ALA A 41 -9.21 8.89 18.87
N ARG A 42 -10.10 9.66 19.51
CA ARG A 42 -10.62 9.35 20.86
C ARG A 42 -11.37 8.01 20.90
N THR A 43 -12.15 7.67 19.88
CA THR A 43 -12.79 6.34 19.79
C THR A 43 -11.79 5.20 19.57
N ARG A 44 -10.67 5.44 18.87
CA ARG A 44 -9.57 4.46 18.71
C ARG A 44 -8.72 4.32 19.97
N PHE A 45 -8.47 5.42 20.68
CA PHE A 45 -7.75 5.40 21.96
C PHE A 45 -8.57 4.67 23.04
N ALA A 46 -9.89 4.86 23.09
CA ALA A 46 -10.75 4.10 23.98
C ALA A 46 -10.75 2.58 23.68
N SER A 47 -10.51 2.17 22.42
CA SER A 47 -10.32 0.75 22.08
C SER A 47 -8.92 0.22 22.38
N ASN A 48 -7.88 1.07 22.35
CA ASN A 48 -6.50 0.69 22.66
C ASN A 48 -6.19 0.69 24.16
N GLN A 49 -6.89 1.50 24.96
CA GLN A 49 -6.72 1.54 26.42
C GLN A 49 -7.28 0.30 27.14
N PHE A 50 -8.12 -0.49 26.46
CA PHE A 50 -8.50 -1.84 26.91
C PHE A 50 -7.49 -2.94 26.49
N GLY A 51 -6.40 -2.57 25.80
CA GLY A 51 -5.34 -3.48 25.35
C GLY A 51 -3.99 -3.29 26.06
N SER A 52 -3.84 -2.30 26.94
CA SER A 52 -2.54 -1.91 27.53
C SER A 52 -2.30 -2.39 28.97
N ASP A 53 -3.18 -3.22 29.55
CA ASP A 53 -3.01 -3.76 30.91
C ASP A 53 -2.37 -5.16 30.96
N SER A 54 -1.56 -5.54 29.97
CA SER A 54 -0.82 -6.82 30.05
C SER A 54 0.58 -6.78 29.45
N VAL A 55 1.37 -5.76 29.76
CA VAL A 55 2.84 -5.90 29.66
C VAL A 55 3.33 -6.54 30.96
N GLY A 56 3.10 -7.85 31.04
CA GLY A 56 3.77 -8.71 32.00
C GLY A 56 5.12 -9.12 31.43
N ASP A 57 6.18 -8.72 32.11
CA ASP A 57 7.54 -9.22 31.97
C ASP A 57 7.54 -10.77 31.93
N GLY A 58 7.77 -11.34 30.76
CA GLY A 58 7.59 -12.77 30.52
C GLY A 58 8.31 -13.24 29.27
N LYS A 59 9.46 -13.90 29.46
CA LYS A 59 10.23 -14.69 28.47
C LYS A 59 9.51 -14.89 27.14
N ILE A 60 9.98 -14.22 26.08
CA ILE A 60 9.59 -14.55 24.71
C ILE A 60 9.79 -16.06 24.52
N SER A 61 8.69 -16.80 24.37
CA SER A 61 8.70 -18.25 24.32
C SER A 61 9.58 -18.72 23.15
N CYS A 62 10.39 -19.77 23.36
CA CYS A 62 11.27 -20.35 22.34
C CYS A 62 10.54 -20.61 21.01
N ILE A 63 9.23 -20.90 21.09
CA ILE A 63 8.34 -21.13 19.95
C ILE A 63 8.23 -19.89 19.04
N VAL A 64 8.10 -18.69 19.60
CA VAL A 64 8.02 -17.43 18.83
C VAL A 64 9.30 -17.23 18.03
N ARG A 65 10.46 -17.47 18.66
CA ARG A 65 11.78 -17.35 18.00
C ARG A 65 11.98 -18.34 16.85
N VAL A 66 11.36 -19.53 16.93
CA VAL A 66 11.42 -20.54 15.86
C VAL A 66 10.51 -20.14 14.70
N VAL A 67 9.30 -19.67 14.98
CA VAL A 67 8.30 -19.29 13.96
C VAL A 67 8.71 -18.01 13.21
N ASP A 68 9.27 -17.02 13.90
CA ASP A 68 9.71 -15.75 13.30
C ASP A 68 11.01 -15.89 12.48
N ASN A 69 11.63 -17.07 12.47
CA ASN A 69 12.87 -17.28 11.73
C ASN A 69 12.59 -17.32 10.22
N VAL A 70 13.31 -16.51 9.44
CA VAL A 70 13.21 -16.45 7.97
C VAL A 70 13.41 -17.82 7.31
N TRP A 71 14.26 -18.67 7.88
CA TRP A 71 14.49 -20.03 7.39
C TRP A 71 13.29 -20.96 7.58
N PHE A 72 12.46 -20.73 8.60
CA PHE A 72 11.22 -21.47 8.83
C PHE A 72 10.24 -21.21 7.70
N ASP A 73 10.00 -19.94 7.36
CA ASP A 73 9.16 -19.55 6.23
C ASP A 73 9.70 -20.08 4.89
N PHE A 74 11.01 -20.00 4.66
CA PHE A 74 11.64 -20.50 3.44
C PHE A 74 11.49 -22.03 3.27
N PHE A 75 11.65 -22.79 4.36
CA PHE A 75 11.49 -24.24 4.34
C PHE A 75 10.09 -24.66 3.90
N PHE A 76 9.06 -24.10 4.53
CA PHE A 76 7.67 -24.44 4.19
C PHE A 76 7.26 -23.92 2.81
N ALA A 77 7.81 -22.78 2.36
CA ALA A 77 7.62 -22.27 1.00
C ALA A 77 8.22 -23.23 -0.04
N ALA A 78 9.44 -23.71 0.18
CA ALA A 78 10.09 -24.67 -0.70
C ALA A 78 9.30 -25.99 -0.78
N LEU A 79 8.79 -26.46 0.37
CA LEU A 79 8.00 -27.68 0.47
C LEU A 79 6.65 -27.56 -0.27
N VAL A 80 6.02 -26.38 -0.28
CA VAL A 80 4.86 -26.13 -1.16
C VAL A 80 5.23 -26.10 -2.62
N LEU A 81 6.32 -25.43 -3.01
CA LEU A 81 6.73 -25.38 -4.42
C LEU A 81 7.05 -26.77 -4.95
N VAL A 82 7.78 -27.58 -4.17
CA VAL A 82 8.07 -28.98 -4.48
C VAL A 82 6.76 -29.77 -4.61
N ASN A 83 5.81 -29.59 -3.69
CA ASN A 83 4.50 -30.24 -3.77
C ASN A 83 3.69 -29.79 -5.00
N CYS A 84 3.71 -28.51 -5.37
CA CYS A 84 3.04 -28.00 -6.58
C CYS A 84 3.64 -28.58 -7.87
N VAL A 85 4.97 -28.63 -7.95
CA VAL A 85 5.69 -29.28 -9.05
C VAL A 85 5.39 -30.77 -9.10
N PHE A 86 5.34 -31.44 -7.94
CA PHE A 86 4.99 -32.84 -7.81
C PHE A 86 3.56 -33.13 -8.30
N ILE A 87 2.58 -32.32 -7.89
CA ILE A 87 1.19 -32.40 -8.39
C ILE A 87 1.17 -32.14 -9.91
N GLY A 88 1.89 -31.14 -10.40
CA GLY A 88 1.95 -30.83 -11.83
C GLY A 88 2.57 -31.93 -12.69
N ILE A 89 3.62 -32.59 -12.20
CA ILE A 89 4.38 -33.60 -12.95
C ILE A 89 3.79 -35.01 -12.78
N LEU A 90 3.32 -35.38 -11.59
CA LEU A 90 2.84 -36.74 -11.32
C LEU A 90 1.32 -36.89 -11.48
N ASP A 91 0.52 -35.87 -11.13
CA ASP A 91 -0.94 -35.96 -11.16
C ASP A 91 -1.51 -35.70 -12.58
N ALA A 92 -0.84 -34.88 -13.39
CA ALA A 92 -1.21 -34.63 -14.79
C ALA A 92 -1.13 -35.87 -15.72
N PRO A 93 -0.05 -36.68 -15.70
CA PRO A 93 -0.03 -37.94 -16.46
C PRO A 93 -0.97 -38.99 -15.84
N LEU A 94 -1.32 -38.92 -14.55
CA LEU A 94 -2.27 -39.85 -13.92
C LEU A 94 -3.71 -39.63 -14.38
N ALA A 95 -4.14 -38.41 -14.72
CA ALA A 95 -5.43 -38.21 -15.40
C ALA A 95 -5.43 -38.87 -16.78
N SER A 96 -4.31 -38.78 -17.51
CA SER A 96 -4.10 -39.47 -18.78
C SER A 96 -4.01 -40.98 -18.61
N PHE A 97 -3.37 -41.51 -17.56
CA PHE A 97 -3.32 -42.93 -17.23
C PHE A 97 -4.61 -43.46 -16.63
N ALA A 98 -5.45 -42.64 -15.99
CA ALA A 98 -6.78 -43.02 -15.51
C ALA A 98 -7.78 -43.05 -16.66
N LEU A 99 -7.70 -42.12 -17.62
CA LEU A 99 -8.40 -42.21 -18.90
C LEU A 99 -7.91 -43.41 -19.69
N LEU A 100 -6.58 -43.59 -19.80
CA LEU A 100 -5.98 -44.74 -20.45
C LEU A 100 -6.38 -46.03 -19.73
N SER A 101 -6.43 -46.08 -18.40
CA SER A 101 -6.83 -47.27 -17.65
C SER A 101 -8.31 -47.53 -17.75
N VAL A 102 -9.19 -46.52 -17.86
CA VAL A 102 -10.62 -46.70 -18.16
C VAL A 102 -10.83 -47.14 -19.61
N ILE A 103 -10.07 -46.59 -20.56
CA ILE A 103 -10.06 -47.01 -21.97
C ILE A 103 -9.52 -48.44 -22.07
N VAL A 104 -8.46 -48.76 -21.36
CA VAL A 104 -7.83 -50.09 -21.28
C VAL A 104 -8.69 -51.06 -20.47
N LEU A 105 -9.48 -50.63 -19.48
CA LEU A 105 -10.44 -51.48 -18.76
C LEU A 105 -11.64 -51.79 -19.64
N LYS A 106 -12.13 -50.79 -20.40
CA LYS A 106 -13.14 -51.00 -21.46
C LYS A 106 -12.61 -51.91 -22.56
N PHE A 107 -11.35 -51.73 -22.97
CA PHE A 107 -10.68 -52.58 -23.95
C PHE A 107 -10.36 -53.97 -23.40
N SER A 108 -10.01 -54.11 -22.12
CA SER A 108 -9.70 -55.37 -21.41
C SER A 108 -10.97 -56.18 -21.15
N MET A 109 -12.08 -55.53 -20.79
CA MET A 109 -13.43 -56.12 -20.81
C MET A 109 -13.78 -56.67 -22.19
N GLN A 110 -13.31 -56.02 -23.27
CA GLN A 110 -13.51 -56.47 -24.65
C GLN A 110 -12.50 -57.54 -25.12
N SER A 111 -11.31 -57.65 -24.50
CA SER A 111 -10.19 -58.46 -25.02
C SER A 111 -9.62 -59.53 -24.08
N HIS A 112 -10.15 -59.73 -22.87
CA HIS A 112 -9.70 -60.75 -21.90
C HIS A 112 -8.17 -60.73 -21.60
N ILE A 113 -7.49 -59.60 -21.79
CA ILE A 113 -6.05 -59.45 -21.46
C ILE A 113 -5.90 -58.97 -20.02
N ARG A 114 -5.15 -59.73 -19.21
CA ARG A 114 -4.84 -59.46 -17.80
C ARG A 114 -3.51 -58.68 -17.71
N ILE A 115 -3.57 -57.38 -17.41
CA ILE A 115 -2.38 -56.54 -17.18
C ILE A 115 -1.91 -56.72 -15.72
N PRO A 116 -0.59 -56.81 -15.43
CA PRO A 116 -0.08 -56.97 -14.07
C PRO A 116 -0.41 -55.74 -13.19
N LYS A 117 -1.23 -55.94 -12.16
CA LYS A 117 -1.73 -54.93 -11.20
C LYS A 117 -0.66 -54.33 -10.26
N GLN A 118 0.57 -54.84 -10.30
CA GLN A 118 1.55 -54.63 -9.22
C GLN A 118 2.26 -53.27 -9.28
N SER A 119 2.61 -52.76 -10.47
CA SER A 119 3.36 -51.48 -10.57
C SER A 119 2.50 -50.26 -10.21
N ALA A 120 1.22 -50.23 -10.60
CA ALA A 120 0.31 -49.12 -10.29
C ALA A 120 -0.02 -48.98 -8.79
N SER A 121 0.02 -50.08 -8.03
CA SER A 121 -0.24 -50.08 -6.58
C SER A 121 0.90 -49.47 -5.74
N MET A 122 2.13 -49.54 -6.22
CA MET A 122 3.31 -49.05 -5.49
C MET A 122 3.43 -47.52 -5.59
N TRP A 123 3.18 -46.96 -6.79
CA TRP A 123 3.20 -45.52 -7.00
C TRP A 123 2.05 -44.80 -6.28
N SER A 124 0.84 -45.38 -6.26
CA SER A 124 -0.30 -44.81 -5.53
C SER A 124 -0.05 -44.73 -4.03
N SER A 125 0.45 -45.82 -3.43
CA SER A 125 0.79 -45.84 -1.99
C SER A 125 1.86 -44.81 -1.62
N ALA A 126 2.85 -44.58 -2.48
CA ALA A 126 3.89 -43.57 -2.26
C ALA A 126 3.35 -42.13 -2.35
N LEU A 127 2.40 -41.87 -3.26
CA LEU A 127 1.71 -40.58 -3.40
C LEU A 127 0.86 -40.27 -2.16
N ASP A 128 0.13 -41.26 -1.65
CA ASP A 128 -0.72 -41.11 -0.46
C ASP A 128 0.14 -40.86 0.78
N LEU A 129 1.25 -41.59 0.94
CA LEU A 129 2.20 -41.35 2.03
C LEU A 129 2.78 -39.93 1.97
N HIS A 130 3.18 -39.47 0.79
CA HIS A 130 3.68 -38.10 0.60
C HIS A 130 2.62 -37.06 0.99
N GLN A 131 1.36 -37.28 0.59
CA GLN A 131 0.24 -36.41 0.95
C GLN A 131 0.01 -36.35 2.46
N TYR A 132 0.06 -37.49 3.16
CA TYR A 132 -0.10 -37.55 4.62
C TYR A 132 1.04 -36.86 5.37
N LEU A 133 2.28 -37.04 4.89
CA LEU A 133 3.46 -36.36 5.45
C LEU A 133 3.36 -34.85 5.30
N LEU A 134 2.97 -34.35 4.13
CA LEU A 134 2.79 -32.92 3.91
C LEU A 134 1.64 -32.35 4.75
N ALA A 135 0.49 -33.04 4.80
CA ALA A 135 -0.66 -32.59 5.59
C ALA A 135 -0.32 -32.48 7.08
N SER A 136 0.40 -33.47 7.63
CA SER A 136 0.85 -33.44 9.03
C SER A 136 1.87 -32.34 9.30
N LEU A 137 2.84 -32.11 8.39
CA LEU A 137 3.82 -31.02 8.52
C LEU A 137 3.14 -29.64 8.50
N PHE A 138 2.16 -29.42 7.64
CA PHE A 138 1.42 -28.15 7.60
C PHE A 138 0.47 -27.98 8.79
N ALA A 139 -0.13 -29.05 9.29
CA ALA A 139 -0.91 -29.01 10.52
C ALA A 139 -0.02 -28.63 11.71
N LEU A 140 1.17 -29.22 11.80
CA LEU A 140 2.16 -28.87 12.83
C LEU A 140 2.59 -27.40 12.73
N GLU A 141 2.88 -26.91 11.52
CA GLU A 141 3.21 -25.51 11.30
C GLU A 141 2.09 -24.56 11.78
N LEU A 142 0.83 -24.86 11.44
CA LEU A 142 -0.31 -24.06 11.87
C LEU A 142 -0.43 -24.04 13.40
N VAL A 143 -0.25 -25.19 14.05
CA VAL A 143 -0.26 -25.30 15.52
C VAL A 143 0.88 -24.48 16.13
N LEU A 144 2.09 -24.54 15.56
CA LEU A 144 3.23 -23.74 16.04
C LEU A 144 2.97 -22.24 15.91
N ARG A 145 2.42 -21.78 14.78
CA ARG A 145 2.02 -20.36 14.58
C ARG A 145 0.92 -19.95 15.57
N LEU A 146 -0.09 -20.80 15.77
CA LEU A 146 -1.19 -20.52 16.71
C LEU A 146 -0.70 -20.43 18.17
N CYS A 147 0.23 -21.29 18.57
CA CYS A 147 0.85 -21.25 19.89
C CYS A 147 1.81 -20.05 20.06
N ALA A 148 2.44 -19.58 18.99
CA ALA A 148 3.34 -18.43 19.02
C ALA A 148 2.59 -17.09 19.19
N TYR A 149 1.58 -16.85 18.35
CA TYR A 149 0.87 -15.57 18.32
C TYR A 149 -0.41 -15.55 19.19
N GLY A 150 -0.92 -16.72 19.57
CA GLY A 150 -2.19 -16.86 20.28
C GLY A 150 -3.41 -16.77 19.35
N PHE A 151 -4.53 -17.36 19.78
CA PHE A 151 -5.73 -17.50 18.95
C PHE A 151 -6.36 -16.15 18.54
N ARG A 152 -6.39 -15.19 19.46
CA ARG A 152 -7.03 -13.88 19.21
C ARG A 152 -6.24 -13.05 18.22
N GLU A 153 -4.94 -12.92 18.43
CA GLU A 153 -4.06 -12.12 17.57
C GLU A 153 -3.93 -12.76 16.16
N PHE A 154 -3.86 -14.09 16.10
CA PHE A 154 -3.70 -14.81 14.83
C PHE A 154 -4.89 -14.62 13.88
N PHE A 155 -6.14 -14.65 14.37
CA PHE A 155 -7.34 -14.55 13.52
C PHE A 155 -7.95 -13.14 13.44
N PHE A 156 -7.79 -12.31 14.48
CA PHE A 156 -8.38 -10.96 14.52
C PHE A 156 -7.35 -9.84 14.38
N GLY A 157 -6.08 -10.17 14.16
CA GLY A 157 -5.04 -9.20 13.82
C GLY A 157 -5.19 -8.61 12.41
N PRO A 158 -4.32 -7.67 12.03
CA PRO A 158 -4.34 -7.01 10.72
C PRO A 158 -4.22 -7.99 9.53
N ASP A 159 -3.52 -9.11 9.71
CA ASP A 159 -3.38 -10.18 8.73
C ASP A 159 -4.37 -11.36 8.94
N GLY A 160 -5.38 -11.19 9.80
CA GLY A 160 -6.25 -12.26 10.26
C GLY A 160 -7.02 -12.99 9.15
N LEU A 161 -7.38 -12.29 8.07
CA LEU A 161 -8.02 -12.91 6.90
C LEU A 161 -7.10 -13.90 6.18
N TRP A 162 -5.79 -13.59 6.10
CA TRP A 162 -4.80 -14.48 5.50
C TRP A 162 -4.55 -15.68 6.41
N SER A 163 -4.47 -15.46 7.72
CA SER A 163 -4.38 -16.52 8.73
C SER A 163 -5.60 -17.44 8.72
N LEU A 164 -6.80 -16.90 8.51
CA LEU A 164 -8.05 -17.68 8.37
C LEU A 164 -8.04 -18.54 7.11
N LEU A 165 -7.61 -17.98 5.98
CA LEU A 165 -7.45 -18.71 4.73
C LEU A 165 -6.42 -19.83 4.86
N ASP A 166 -5.29 -19.55 5.52
CA ASP A 166 -4.25 -20.52 5.80
C ASP A 166 -4.78 -21.67 6.66
N ALA A 167 -5.50 -21.36 7.74
CA ALA A 167 -6.14 -22.35 8.60
C ALA A 167 -7.16 -23.19 7.83
N PHE A 168 -8.00 -22.57 7.00
CA PHE A 168 -8.99 -23.27 6.17
C PHE A 168 -8.33 -24.27 5.21
N ILE A 169 -7.24 -23.87 4.55
CA ILE A 169 -6.50 -24.74 3.63
C ILE A 169 -5.87 -25.93 4.36
N VAL A 170 -5.31 -25.72 5.55
CA VAL A 170 -4.75 -26.81 6.37
C VAL A 170 -5.84 -27.75 6.84
N LEU A 171 -6.97 -27.21 7.35
CA LEU A 171 -8.11 -27.99 7.82
C LEU A 171 -8.76 -28.80 6.69
N SER A 172 -8.93 -28.23 5.49
CA SER A 172 -9.45 -28.97 4.34
C SER A 172 -8.55 -30.13 3.95
N SER A 173 -7.25 -30.01 4.22
CA SER A 173 -6.25 -31.05 3.92
C SER A 173 -6.29 -32.18 4.94
N VAL A 174 -6.42 -31.85 6.23
CA VAL A 174 -6.64 -32.84 7.29
C VAL A 174 -7.97 -33.57 7.05
N TRP A 175 -9.01 -32.83 6.67
CA TRP A 175 -10.32 -33.39 6.34
C TRP A 175 -10.24 -34.43 5.21
N ASP A 176 -9.47 -34.15 4.16
CA ASP A 176 -9.27 -35.08 3.05
C ASP A 176 -8.61 -36.39 3.51
N VAL A 177 -7.57 -36.29 4.36
CA VAL A 177 -6.89 -37.46 4.95
C VAL A 177 -7.85 -38.28 5.82
N VAL A 178 -8.70 -37.61 6.60
CA VAL A 178 -9.71 -38.28 7.43
C VAL A 178 -10.74 -39.01 6.56
N LEU A 179 -11.20 -38.40 5.47
CA LEU A 179 -12.12 -39.06 4.53
C LEU A 179 -11.49 -40.28 3.86
N ASP A 180 -10.22 -40.17 3.42
CA ASP A 180 -9.49 -41.30 2.82
C ASP A 180 -9.37 -42.45 3.83
N LEU A 181 -9.08 -42.16 5.11
CA LEU A 181 -8.98 -43.18 6.16
C LEU A 181 -10.32 -43.85 6.47
N ILE A 182 -11.41 -43.07 6.56
CA ILE A 182 -12.77 -43.59 6.79
C ILE A 182 -13.18 -44.51 5.63
N PHE A 183 -12.89 -44.12 4.38
CA PHE A 183 -13.19 -44.92 3.21
C PHE A 183 -12.41 -46.25 3.20
N LEU A 184 -11.11 -46.22 3.54
CA LEU A 184 -10.29 -47.42 3.64
C LEU A 184 -10.77 -48.39 4.73
N TRP A 185 -11.25 -47.85 5.85
CA TRP A 185 -11.83 -48.65 6.94
C TRP A 185 -13.15 -49.29 6.54
N GLU A 186 -14.05 -48.53 5.88
CA GLU A 186 -15.35 -49.04 5.43
C GLU A 186 -15.22 -50.06 4.29
N ALA A 187 -14.25 -49.87 3.38
CA ALA A 187 -13.94 -50.82 2.31
C ALA A 187 -13.46 -52.19 2.81
N SER A 188 -13.00 -52.27 4.06
CA SER A 188 -12.57 -53.53 4.69
C SER A 188 -13.70 -54.24 5.45
N GLY A 189 -14.89 -53.63 5.60
CA GLY A 189 -15.89 -54.08 6.58
C GLY A 189 -17.37 -54.11 6.17
N SER A 190 -17.81 -53.72 4.96
CA SER A 190 -19.25 -53.62 4.65
C SER A 190 -19.67 -54.12 3.25
N ASP A 191 -20.53 -55.15 3.23
CA ASP A 191 -21.24 -55.70 2.06
C ASP A 191 -22.47 -54.87 1.59
N ASN A 192 -22.70 -53.67 2.13
CA ASN A 192 -23.91 -52.90 1.82
C ASN A 192 -23.76 -52.01 0.57
N PRO A 193 -24.52 -52.21 -0.52
CA PRO A 193 -24.40 -51.45 -1.78
C PRO A 193 -24.87 -49.97 -1.68
N VAL A 194 -25.50 -49.58 -0.57
CA VAL A 194 -25.98 -48.20 -0.32
C VAL A 194 -24.84 -47.27 0.11
N SER A 195 -23.74 -47.80 0.68
CA SER A 195 -22.54 -47.01 1.00
C SER A 195 -21.78 -46.59 -0.27
N THR A 196 -21.81 -47.41 -1.31
CA THR A 196 -21.14 -47.15 -2.60
C THR A 196 -21.69 -45.89 -3.30
N LEU A 197 -23.00 -45.64 -3.23
CA LEU A 197 -23.60 -44.44 -3.82
C LEU A 197 -23.31 -43.16 -3.03
N ARG A 198 -23.14 -43.25 -1.70
CA ARG A 198 -22.66 -42.14 -0.86
C ARG A 198 -21.18 -41.85 -1.11
N ALA A 199 -20.35 -42.88 -1.23
CA ALA A 199 -18.94 -42.77 -1.58
C ALA A 199 -18.74 -42.02 -2.92
N LEU A 200 -19.55 -42.30 -3.94
CA LEU A 200 -19.49 -41.58 -5.23
C LEU A 200 -19.79 -40.08 -5.14
N ARG A 201 -20.65 -39.64 -4.20
CA ARG A 201 -20.90 -38.20 -3.95
C ARG A 201 -19.74 -37.55 -3.19
N ILE A 202 -19.20 -38.26 -2.20
CA ILE A 202 -18.02 -37.82 -1.42
C ILE A 202 -16.79 -37.70 -2.32
N LEU A 203 -16.59 -38.61 -3.27
CA LEU A 203 -15.51 -38.54 -4.27
C LEU A 203 -15.60 -37.29 -5.17
N ARG A 204 -16.79 -36.73 -5.41
CA ARG A 204 -16.92 -35.45 -6.15
C ARG A 204 -16.45 -34.27 -5.29
N LEU A 205 -16.78 -34.28 -4.00
CA LEU A 205 -16.32 -33.26 -3.05
C LEU A 205 -14.80 -33.36 -2.83
N ALA A 206 -14.25 -34.58 -2.76
CA ALA A 206 -12.81 -34.82 -2.65
C ALA A 206 -12.03 -34.20 -3.83
N ARG A 207 -12.58 -34.18 -5.06
CA ARG A 207 -11.95 -33.49 -6.20
C ARG A 207 -11.84 -31.98 -6.01
N ILE A 208 -12.86 -31.35 -5.44
CA ILE A 208 -12.86 -29.90 -5.18
C ILE A 208 -11.83 -29.59 -4.09
N VAL A 209 -11.76 -30.41 -3.04
CA VAL A 209 -10.76 -30.30 -1.96
C VAL A 209 -9.33 -30.45 -2.50
N LYS A 210 -9.10 -31.34 -3.49
CA LYS A 210 -7.81 -31.45 -4.19
C LYS A 210 -7.41 -30.17 -4.91
N ALA A 211 -8.35 -29.44 -5.52
CA ALA A 211 -8.06 -28.16 -6.17
C ALA A 211 -7.65 -27.06 -5.16
N VAL A 212 -8.19 -27.10 -3.93
CA VAL A 212 -7.80 -26.16 -2.84
C VAL A 212 -6.31 -26.30 -2.49
N ARG A 213 -5.68 -27.46 -2.73
CA ARG A 213 -4.24 -27.64 -2.48
C ARG A 213 -3.37 -26.73 -3.33
N LEU A 214 -3.82 -26.38 -4.54
CA LEU A 214 -3.10 -25.45 -5.42
C LEU A 214 -3.08 -24.03 -4.85
N MET A 215 -4.09 -23.66 -4.04
CA MET A 215 -4.17 -22.36 -3.38
C MET A 215 -3.09 -22.18 -2.30
N ARG A 216 -2.43 -23.26 -1.86
CA ARG A 216 -1.34 -23.20 -0.86
C ARG A 216 -0.17 -22.33 -1.31
N VAL A 217 0.10 -22.21 -2.62
CA VAL A 217 1.20 -21.36 -3.11
C VAL A 217 0.99 -19.89 -2.75
N PHE A 218 -0.28 -19.44 -2.70
CA PHE A 218 -0.65 -18.07 -2.34
C PHE A 218 -0.35 -17.74 -0.88
N ARG A 219 -0.21 -18.75 -0.02
CA ARG A 219 0.12 -18.57 1.40
C ARG A 219 1.57 -18.14 1.64
N PHE A 220 2.50 -18.61 0.81
CA PHE A 220 3.93 -18.51 1.12
C PHE A 220 4.63 -17.33 0.47
N VAL A 221 4.08 -16.86 -0.65
CA VAL A 221 4.69 -15.76 -1.39
C VAL A 221 4.07 -14.47 -0.87
N ARG A 222 4.71 -13.82 0.11
CA ARG A 222 4.27 -12.51 0.64
C ARG A 222 4.06 -11.50 -0.49
N ALA A 223 4.95 -11.48 -1.48
CA ALA A 223 4.81 -10.67 -2.69
C ALA A 223 3.54 -10.96 -3.50
N LEU A 224 3.07 -12.21 -3.52
CA LEU A 224 1.86 -12.61 -4.21
C LEU A 224 0.62 -12.22 -3.42
N ARG A 225 0.66 -12.30 -2.09
CA ARG A 225 -0.42 -11.80 -1.21
C ARG A 225 -0.61 -10.30 -1.34
N THR A 226 0.47 -9.53 -1.36
CA THR A 226 0.39 -8.08 -1.59
C THR A 226 -0.16 -7.78 -2.98
N LEU A 227 0.31 -8.46 -4.03
CA LEU A 227 -0.26 -8.31 -5.38
C LEU A 227 -1.76 -8.67 -5.44
N ILE A 228 -2.17 -9.76 -4.80
CA ILE A 228 -3.59 -10.16 -4.73
C ILE A 228 -4.41 -9.14 -3.93
N SER A 229 -3.89 -8.63 -2.82
CA SER A 229 -4.52 -7.56 -2.05
C SER A 229 -4.73 -6.31 -2.91
N SER A 230 -3.73 -5.91 -3.69
CA SER A 230 -3.82 -4.81 -4.65
C SER A 230 -4.85 -5.09 -5.75
N ILE A 231 -4.93 -6.34 -6.25
CA ILE A 231 -5.96 -6.74 -7.21
C ILE A 231 -7.36 -6.63 -6.59
N PHE A 232 -7.58 -7.12 -5.37
CA PHE A 232 -8.89 -7.00 -4.72
C PHE A 232 -9.28 -5.54 -4.43
N HIS A 233 -8.31 -4.72 -4.05
CA HIS A 233 -8.52 -3.28 -3.88
C HIS A 233 -8.96 -2.61 -5.19
N THR A 234 -8.32 -2.93 -6.31
CA THR A 234 -8.70 -2.39 -7.63
C THR A 234 -9.99 -3.00 -8.18
N LEU A 235 -10.27 -4.27 -7.90
CA LEU A 235 -11.54 -4.91 -8.28
C LEU A 235 -12.73 -4.26 -7.57
N ARG A 236 -12.57 -3.79 -6.33
CA ARG A 236 -13.64 -3.09 -5.60
C ARG A 236 -14.10 -1.82 -6.31
N SER A 237 -13.21 -1.05 -6.90
CA SER A 237 -13.59 0.15 -7.67
C SER A 237 -14.16 -0.22 -9.05
N LEU A 238 -13.61 -1.26 -9.69
CA LEU A 238 -14.11 -1.78 -10.97
C LEU A 238 -15.47 -2.45 -10.87
N PHE A 239 -15.83 -2.95 -9.69
CA PHE A 239 -17.06 -3.71 -9.48
C PHE A 239 -18.29 -2.96 -10.01
N TRP A 240 -18.40 -1.67 -9.72
CA TRP A 240 -19.53 -0.85 -10.16
C TRP A 240 -19.55 -0.63 -11.68
N ALA A 241 -18.38 -0.48 -12.31
CA ALA A 241 -18.28 -0.38 -13.77
C ALA A 241 -18.69 -1.70 -14.45
N LEU A 242 -18.29 -2.84 -13.88
CA LEU A 242 -18.71 -4.17 -14.36
C LEU A 242 -20.22 -4.40 -14.17
N VAL A 243 -20.79 -3.97 -13.04
CA VAL A 243 -22.24 -4.02 -12.81
C VAL A 243 -22.99 -3.20 -13.87
N LEU A 244 -22.51 -1.99 -14.18
CA LEU A 244 -23.10 -1.17 -15.24
C LEU A 244 -23.03 -1.86 -16.61
N MET A 245 -21.89 -2.47 -16.95
CA MET A 245 -21.74 -3.24 -18.20
C MET A 245 -22.72 -4.41 -18.24
N VAL A 246 -22.84 -5.19 -17.17
CA VAL A 246 -23.80 -6.30 -17.07
C VAL A 246 -25.24 -5.81 -17.21
N LEU A 247 -25.58 -4.65 -16.63
CA LEU A 247 -26.91 -4.05 -16.74
C LEU A 247 -27.23 -3.65 -18.19
N ILE A 248 -26.27 -3.04 -18.91
CA ILE A 248 -26.44 -2.70 -20.33
C ILE A 248 -26.64 -3.96 -21.17
N VAL A 249 -25.79 -4.98 -20.97
CA VAL A 249 -25.92 -6.28 -21.65
C VAL A 249 -27.25 -6.94 -21.33
N TYR A 250 -27.73 -6.82 -20.09
CA TYR A 250 -29.04 -7.34 -19.67
C TYR A 250 -30.18 -6.65 -20.42
N VAL A 251 -30.21 -5.32 -20.45
CA VAL A 251 -31.28 -4.55 -21.13
C VAL A 251 -31.35 -4.90 -22.61
N PHE A 252 -30.22 -4.85 -23.32
CA PHE A 252 -30.19 -5.23 -24.74
C PHE A 252 -30.43 -6.72 -24.97
N GLY A 253 -29.98 -7.57 -24.05
CA GLY A 253 -30.24 -9.01 -24.06
C GLY A 253 -31.73 -9.32 -24.00
N VAL A 254 -32.49 -8.64 -23.13
CA VAL A 254 -33.94 -8.76 -23.07
C VAL A 254 -34.58 -8.29 -24.38
N LEU A 255 -34.18 -7.11 -24.89
CA LEU A 255 -34.76 -6.54 -26.11
C LEU A 255 -34.59 -7.46 -27.32
N PHE A 256 -33.37 -7.93 -27.60
CA PHE A 256 -33.12 -8.78 -28.77
C PHE A 256 -33.68 -10.20 -28.59
N SER A 257 -33.60 -10.76 -27.37
CA SER A 257 -34.21 -12.06 -27.09
C SER A 257 -35.73 -12.02 -27.29
N GLN A 258 -36.40 -10.94 -26.86
CA GLN A 258 -37.83 -10.76 -27.11
C GLN A 258 -38.13 -10.56 -28.59
N ALA A 259 -37.33 -9.77 -29.32
CA ALA A 259 -37.51 -9.56 -30.76
C ALA A 259 -37.45 -10.88 -31.55
N VAL A 260 -36.44 -11.70 -31.29
CA VAL A 260 -36.25 -12.99 -31.99
C VAL A 260 -37.32 -13.99 -31.58
N ASN A 261 -37.59 -14.13 -30.28
CA ASN A 261 -38.57 -15.10 -29.80
C ASN A 261 -40.01 -14.73 -30.18
N SER A 262 -40.38 -13.44 -30.16
CA SER A 262 -41.70 -13.00 -30.61
C SER A 262 -41.91 -13.27 -32.10
N HIS A 263 -40.90 -13.04 -32.93
CA HIS A 263 -40.96 -13.39 -34.35
C HIS A 263 -41.08 -14.91 -34.57
N ILE A 264 -40.30 -15.73 -33.87
CA ILE A 264 -40.39 -17.20 -34.01
C ILE A 264 -41.77 -17.74 -33.58
N LEU A 265 -42.37 -17.13 -32.55
CA LEU A 265 -43.66 -17.57 -31.99
C LEU A 265 -44.87 -17.00 -32.75
N ASP A 266 -44.69 -15.98 -33.59
CA ASP A 266 -45.77 -15.33 -34.33
C ASP A 266 -46.09 -16.12 -35.61
N PRO A 267 -47.28 -16.75 -35.70
CA PRO A 267 -47.66 -17.57 -36.86
C PRO A 267 -47.91 -16.76 -38.13
N GLU A 268 -48.10 -15.43 -38.05
CA GLU A 268 -48.27 -14.56 -39.23
C GLU A 268 -46.93 -14.12 -39.83
N SER A 269 -45.84 -14.29 -39.10
CA SER A 269 -44.51 -13.84 -39.52
C SER A 269 -43.82 -14.87 -40.44
N PRO A 270 -43.01 -14.42 -41.41
CA PRO A 270 -42.28 -15.33 -42.29
C PRO A 270 -41.27 -16.17 -41.48
N PRO A 271 -41.26 -17.50 -41.62
CA PRO A 271 -40.40 -18.34 -40.80
C PRO A 271 -38.92 -18.09 -41.11
N LEU A 272 -38.10 -18.00 -40.07
CA LEU A 272 -36.64 -17.99 -40.20
C LEU A 272 -36.19 -19.31 -40.84
N THR A 273 -35.36 -19.25 -41.87
CA THR A 273 -34.88 -20.43 -42.62
C THR A 273 -33.36 -20.53 -42.62
N GLY A 274 -32.86 -21.77 -42.72
CA GLY A 274 -31.43 -22.08 -42.85
C GLY A 274 -30.58 -21.51 -41.72
N PHE A 275 -29.55 -20.76 -42.08
CA PHE A 275 -28.55 -20.20 -41.16
C PHE A 275 -29.15 -19.24 -40.11
N ALA A 276 -30.23 -18.52 -40.44
CA ALA A 276 -30.85 -17.58 -39.51
C ALA A 276 -31.55 -18.30 -38.34
N LEU A 277 -32.18 -19.45 -38.59
CA LEU A 277 -32.82 -20.26 -37.55
C LEU A 277 -31.78 -20.94 -36.65
N GLU A 278 -30.69 -21.45 -37.23
CA GLU A 278 -29.57 -22.01 -36.48
C GLU A 278 -28.92 -20.95 -35.58
N ALA A 279 -28.65 -19.76 -36.12
CA ALA A 279 -28.13 -18.64 -35.34
C ALA A 279 -29.11 -18.18 -34.24
N ALA A 280 -30.42 -18.16 -34.52
CA ALA A 280 -31.45 -17.83 -33.53
C ALA A 280 -31.44 -18.82 -32.36
N SER A 281 -31.46 -20.13 -32.65
CA SER A 281 -31.42 -21.19 -31.63
C SER A 281 -30.09 -21.26 -30.88
N LYS A 282 -28.97 -20.83 -31.48
CA LYS A 282 -27.66 -20.82 -30.83
C LYS A 282 -27.48 -19.61 -29.91
N HIS A 283 -27.90 -18.43 -30.35
CA HIS A 283 -27.59 -17.17 -29.69
C HIS A 283 -28.75 -16.62 -28.84
N TYR A 284 -30.00 -16.94 -29.16
CA TYR A 284 -31.20 -16.36 -28.55
C TYR A 284 -32.09 -17.36 -27.78
N TYR A 285 -31.62 -18.59 -27.52
CA TYR A 285 -32.41 -19.64 -26.84
C TYR A 285 -32.80 -19.32 -25.39
N SER A 286 -32.02 -18.50 -24.70
CA SER A 286 -32.29 -18.07 -23.33
C SER A 286 -31.74 -16.66 -23.11
N LEU A 287 -32.26 -15.96 -22.09
CA LEU A 287 -31.76 -14.63 -21.74
C LEU A 287 -30.29 -14.67 -21.37
N SER A 288 -29.86 -15.63 -20.54
CA SER A 288 -28.45 -15.81 -20.18
C SER A 288 -27.57 -16.15 -21.38
N GLY A 289 -28.06 -16.98 -22.32
CA GLY A 289 -27.37 -17.29 -23.56
C GLY A 289 -27.24 -16.08 -24.49
N THR A 290 -28.27 -15.24 -24.54
CA THR A 290 -28.28 -13.98 -25.30
C THR A 290 -27.28 -12.99 -24.69
N MET A 291 -27.33 -12.78 -23.38
CA MET A 291 -26.38 -11.93 -22.66
C MET A 291 -24.93 -12.41 -22.88
N LEU A 292 -24.68 -13.72 -22.81
CA LEU A 292 -23.37 -14.29 -23.11
C LEU A 292 -22.95 -14.03 -24.56
N SER A 293 -23.86 -14.20 -25.53
CA SER A 293 -23.58 -13.93 -26.94
C SER A 293 -23.25 -12.45 -27.18
N LEU A 294 -24.01 -11.53 -26.59
CA LEU A 294 -23.74 -10.09 -26.65
C LEU A 294 -22.41 -9.71 -26.00
N PHE A 295 -22.04 -10.36 -24.90
CA PHE A 295 -20.73 -10.21 -24.28
C PHE A 295 -19.60 -10.79 -25.16
N MET A 296 -19.81 -11.94 -25.80
CA MET A 296 -18.86 -12.54 -26.73
C MET A 296 -18.63 -11.67 -27.97
N CYS A 297 -19.65 -10.94 -28.45
CA CYS A 297 -19.50 -10.01 -29.56
C CYS A 297 -18.54 -8.86 -29.26
N ILE A 298 -18.61 -8.29 -28.05
CA ILE A 298 -17.75 -7.16 -27.65
C ILE A 298 -16.36 -7.58 -27.17
N SER A 299 -16.20 -8.82 -26.73
CA SER A 299 -14.92 -9.37 -26.22
C SER A 299 -14.11 -10.15 -27.28
N GLY A 300 -14.62 -10.28 -28.51
CA GLY A 300 -13.95 -10.98 -29.60
C GLY A 300 -14.12 -12.51 -29.59
N GLY A 301 -15.09 -13.03 -28.82
CA GLY A 301 -15.38 -14.48 -28.75
C GLY A 301 -16.18 -15.01 -29.94
N THR A 302 -17.09 -14.20 -30.52
CA THR A 302 -17.85 -14.59 -31.72
C THR A 302 -17.99 -13.41 -32.67
N ASN A 303 -18.02 -13.70 -33.98
CA ASN A 303 -18.27 -12.66 -34.97
C ASN A 303 -19.67 -12.08 -34.75
N TRP A 304 -19.75 -10.76 -34.54
CA TRP A 304 -20.99 -10.03 -34.33
C TRP A 304 -21.99 -10.21 -35.47
N GLU A 305 -21.50 -10.47 -36.69
CA GLU A 305 -22.33 -10.80 -37.86
C GLU A 305 -23.23 -12.02 -37.60
N ASN A 306 -22.71 -13.08 -36.97
CA ASN A 306 -23.48 -14.31 -36.71
C ASN A 306 -24.66 -14.07 -35.76
N VAL A 307 -24.50 -13.13 -34.83
CA VAL A 307 -25.54 -12.75 -33.86
C VAL A 307 -26.55 -11.77 -34.48
N LEU A 308 -26.12 -11.02 -35.50
CA LEU A 308 -26.93 -10.07 -36.25
C LEU A 308 -27.86 -10.74 -37.29
N VAL A 309 -27.45 -11.87 -37.89
CA VAL A 309 -28.23 -12.50 -38.98
C VAL A 309 -29.71 -12.73 -38.62
N PRO A 310 -30.07 -13.31 -37.46
CA PRO A 310 -31.47 -13.49 -37.08
C PRO A 310 -32.23 -12.17 -36.99
N LEU A 311 -31.60 -11.10 -36.49
CA LEU A 311 -32.22 -9.78 -36.36
C LEU A 311 -32.44 -9.12 -37.73
N ARG A 312 -31.51 -9.30 -38.67
CA ARG A 312 -31.64 -8.81 -40.05
C ARG A 312 -32.83 -9.45 -40.77
N SER A 313 -33.11 -10.72 -40.51
CA SER A 313 -34.27 -11.40 -41.09
C SER A 313 -35.62 -10.91 -40.56
N ILE A 314 -35.63 -10.22 -39.40
CA ILE A 314 -36.85 -9.68 -38.78
C ILE A 314 -37.13 -8.26 -39.27
N SER A 315 -36.19 -7.33 -39.08
CA SER A 315 -36.34 -5.93 -39.49
C SER A 315 -35.01 -5.18 -39.42
N GLU A 316 -34.82 -4.22 -40.34
CA GLU A 316 -33.67 -3.30 -40.34
C GLU A 316 -33.61 -2.44 -39.06
N PHE A 317 -34.73 -2.23 -38.36
CA PHE A 317 -34.73 -1.51 -37.08
C PHE A 317 -33.88 -2.23 -36.02
N TRP A 318 -34.00 -3.55 -35.93
CA TRP A 318 -33.21 -4.35 -34.98
C TRP A 318 -31.74 -4.39 -35.35
N VAL A 319 -31.42 -4.31 -36.65
CA VAL A 319 -30.04 -4.18 -37.14
C VAL A 319 -29.42 -2.87 -36.67
N PHE A 320 -30.12 -1.75 -36.84
CA PHE A 320 -29.65 -0.45 -36.35
C PHE A 320 -29.43 -0.46 -34.84
N LEU A 321 -30.40 -1.00 -34.08
CA LEU A 321 -30.30 -1.07 -32.63
C LEU A 321 -29.15 -1.96 -32.15
N PHE A 322 -28.87 -3.07 -32.85
CA PHE A 322 -27.73 -3.94 -32.57
C PHE A 322 -26.39 -3.26 -32.88
N ILE A 323 -26.28 -2.57 -34.01
CA ILE A 323 -25.08 -1.79 -34.35
C ILE A 323 -24.86 -0.68 -33.31
N PHE A 324 -25.93 -0.01 -32.88
CA PHE A 324 -25.86 0.97 -31.80
C PHE A 324 -25.35 0.35 -30.50
N TYR A 325 -25.85 -0.82 -30.08
CA TYR A 325 -25.34 -1.54 -28.91
C TYR A 325 -23.83 -1.81 -29.01
N VAL A 326 -23.37 -2.35 -30.15
CA VAL A 326 -21.94 -2.65 -30.36
C VAL A 326 -21.10 -1.38 -30.32
N ALA A 327 -21.50 -0.35 -31.06
CA ALA A 327 -20.79 0.93 -31.11
C ALA A 327 -20.76 1.63 -29.74
N PHE A 328 -21.90 1.71 -29.05
CA PHE A 328 -22.00 2.31 -27.73
C PHE A 328 -21.12 1.57 -26.71
N THR A 329 -21.17 0.25 -26.71
CA THR A 329 -20.38 -0.55 -25.76
C THR A 329 -18.88 -0.44 -26.05
N TYR A 330 -18.49 -0.45 -27.32
CA TYR A 330 -17.08 -0.39 -27.72
C TYR A 330 -16.46 1.01 -27.53
N PHE A 331 -17.14 2.06 -28.00
CA PHE A 331 -16.60 3.42 -27.99
C PHE A 331 -16.86 4.19 -26.68
N ALA A 332 -17.92 3.87 -25.95
CA ALA A 332 -18.23 4.55 -24.68
C ALA A 332 -17.89 3.65 -23.48
N VAL A 333 -18.55 2.50 -23.36
CA VAL A 333 -18.50 1.70 -22.11
C VAL A 333 -17.11 1.13 -21.83
N LEU A 334 -16.47 0.48 -22.81
CA LEU A 334 -15.12 -0.07 -22.63
C LEU A 334 -14.07 1.01 -22.35
N ASN A 335 -14.22 2.19 -22.95
CA ASN A 335 -13.34 3.33 -22.70
C ASN A 335 -13.54 3.90 -21.30
N VAL A 336 -14.79 3.99 -20.81
CA VAL A 336 -15.08 4.38 -19.42
C VAL A 336 -14.51 3.36 -18.43
N LEU A 337 -14.65 2.05 -18.70
CA LEU A 337 -14.09 1.00 -17.86
C LEU A 337 -12.56 1.11 -17.77
N THR A 338 -11.91 1.30 -18.92
CA THR A 338 -10.45 1.53 -19.00
C THR A 338 -10.05 2.79 -18.20
N ALA A 339 -10.81 3.88 -18.33
CA ALA A 339 -10.53 5.12 -17.61
C ALA A 339 -10.66 4.94 -16.08
N VAL A 340 -11.72 4.28 -15.60
CA VAL A 340 -11.92 4.01 -14.16
C VAL A 340 -10.81 3.13 -13.60
N PHE A 341 -10.37 2.13 -14.36
CA PHE A 341 -9.23 1.29 -13.97
C PHE A 341 -7.95 2.12 -13.81
N CYS A 342 -7.62 2.92 -14.82
CA CYS A 342 -6.45 3.80 -14.80
C CYS A 342 -6.52 4.81 -13.64
N GLN A 343 -7.68 5.43 -13.44
CA GLN A 343 -7.89 6.41 -12.38
C GLN A 343 -7.68 5.79 -11.00
N THR A 344 -8.23 4.59 -10.76
CA THR A 344 -8.02 3.87 -9.48
C THR A 344 -6.55 3.55 -9.26
N ALA A 345 -5.84 3.11 -10.31
CA ALA A 345 -4.41 2.80 -10.21
C ALA A 345 -3.58 4.06 -9.87
N ILE A 346 -3.91 5.20 -10.49
CA ILE A 346 -3.27 6.50 -10.21
C ILE A 346 -3.57 6.95 -8.78
N GLU A 347 -4.83 6.90 -8.35
CA GLU A 347 -5.24 7.28 -6.99
C GLU A 347 -4.58 6.39 -5.93
N SER A 348 -4.44 5.09 -6.19
CA SER A 348 -3.72 4.17 -5.30
C SER A 348 -2.25 4.58 -5.16
N ALA A 349 -1.58 4.90 -6.27
CA ALA A 349 -0.18 5.33 -6.24
C ALA A 349 0.02 6.68 -5.54
N GLN A 350 -0.95 7.60 -5.65
CA GLN A 350 -0.92 8.90 -4.97
C GLN A 350 -1.24 8.79 -3.48
N ASN A 351 -2.20 7.94 -3.11
CA ASN A 351 -2.55 7.71 -1.71
C ASN A 351 -1.41 7.06 -0.93
N ASP A 352 -0.57 6.24 -1.56
CA ASP A 352 0.65 5.72 -0.92
C ASP A 352 1.62 6.85 -0.54
N GLN A 353 1.76 7.88 -1.38
CA GLN A 353 2.60 9.05 -1.07
C GLN A 353 1.97 9.95 0.01
N ALA A 354 0.67 10.22 -0.08
CA ALA A 354 -0.04 11.04 0.91
C ALA A 354 -0.07 10.36 2.30
N SER A 355 -0.29 9.04 2.33
CA SER A 355 -0.26 8.25 3.56
C SER A 355 1.15 8.23 4.15
N MET A 356 2.20 8.18 3.33
CA MET A 356 3.58 8.29 3.81
C MET A 356 3.85 9.65 4.48
N VAL A 357 3.37 10.75 3.90
CA VAL A 357 3.48 12.09 4.50
C VAL A 357 2.71 12.17 5.81
N GLN A 358 1.53 11.56 5.87
CA GLN A 358 0.71 11.54 7.09
C GLN A 358 1.36 10.69 8.18
N ASN A 359 1.94 9.53 7.86
CA ASN A 359 2.68 8.72 8.82
C ASN A 359 3.87 9.48 9.43
N ILE A 360 4.59 10.27 8.63
CA ILE A 360 5.68 11.13 9.11
C ILE A 360 5.15 12.21 10.06
N LEU A 361 3.95 12.75 9.80
CA LEU A 361 3.33 13.76 10.66
C LEU A 361 2.82 13.15 11.98
N GLU A 362 2.20 11.97 11.92
CA GLU A 362 1.73 11.23 13.09
C GLU A 362 2.91 10.80 13.98
N GLU A 363 4.03 10.38 13.39
CA GLU A 363 5.26 10.09 14.13
C GLU A 363 5.80 11.36 14.83
N LYS A 364 5.75 12.52 14.16
CA LYS A 364 6.12 13.81 14.77
C LYS A 364 5.21 14.21 15.92
N GLU A 365 3.90 14.04 15.78
CA GLU A 365 2.93 14.32 16.85
C GLU A 365 3.14 13.38 18.04
N ALA A 366 3.39 12.09 17.81
CA ALA A 366 3.70 11.13 18.88
C ALA A 366 5.00 11.49 19.64
N HIS A 367 6.01 12.02 18.95
CA HIS A 367 7.21 12.55 19.61
C HIS A 367 6.94 13.83 20.40
N ARG A 368 6.04 14.69 19.92
CA ARG A 368 5.61 15.90 20.62
C ARG A 368 4.91 15.56 21.93
N ASP A 369 3.96 14.64 21.90
CA ASP A 369 3.19 14.26 23.08
C ASP A 369 4.07 13.64 24.17
N LYS A 370 5.00 12.75 23.79
CA LYS A 370 5.99 12.21 24.74
C LYS A 370 6.91 13.26 25.34
N LEU A 371 7.30 14.27 24.55
CA LEU A 371 8.07 15.41 25.04
C LEU A 371 7.24 16.24 26.02
N LEU A 372 5.96 16.49 25.74
CA LEU A 372 5.08 17.18 26.67
C LEU A 372 4.93 16.42 28.00
N ASP A 373 4.77 15.09 27.96
CA ASP A 373 4.70 14.27 29.17
C ASP A 373 5.99 14.38 30.01
N LEU A 374 7.16 14.30 29.37
CA LEU A 374 8.46 14.50 30.03
C LEU A 374 8.57 15.92 30.62
N PHE A 375 8.05 16.95 29.94
CA PHE A 375 8.13 18.34 30.40
C PHE A 375 7.21 18.61 31.59
N VAL A 376 6.05 17.97 31.63
CA VAL A 376 5.14 18.00 32.80
C VAL A 376 5.81 17.33 34.00
N GLU A 377 6.50 16.21 33.79
CA GLU A 377 7.26 15.51 34.84
C GLU A 377 8.47 16.31 35.34
N ILE A 378 9.05 17.15 34.48
CA ILE A 378 10.11 18.12 34.82
C ILE A 378 9.57 19.34 35.60
N GLY A 379 8.25 19.52 35.67
CA GLY A 379 7.60 20.59 36.46
C GLY A 379 7.39 21.91 35.71
N ALA A 380 7.29 21.89 34.38
CA ALA A 380 7.03 23.09 33.59
C ALA A 380 5.59 23.59 33.76
N GLU A 381 5.41 24.80 34.31
CA GLU A 381 4.08 25.39 34.54
C GLU A 381 3.42 25.99 33.27
N GLN A 382 4.20 26.30 32.22
CA GLN A 382 3.74 27.10 31.06
C GLN A 382 4.28 26.63 29.68
N GLU A 383 4.53 25.34 29.48
CA GLU A 383 5.06 24.80 28.20
C GLU A 383 6.42 25.43 27.77
N THR A 384 7.15 26.01 28.71
CA THR A 384 8.48 26.62 28.51
C THR A 384 9.48 25.99 29.46
N ILE A 385 10.69 25.71 28.96
CA ILE A 385 11.82 25.23 29.77
C ILE A 385 12.87 26.31 29.87
N THR A 386 13.30 26.62 31.09
CA THR A 386 14.51 27.42 31.34
C THR A 386 15.75 26.53 31.43
N PHE A 387 16.92 27.12 31.21
CA PHE A 387 18.18 26.39 31.27
C PHE A 387 18.38 25.64 32.60
N ASP A 388 18.04 26.28 33.72
CA ASP A 388 18.22 25.68 35.05
C ASP A 388 17.36 24.42 35.23
N MET A 389 16.11 24.44 34.76
CA MET A 389 15.23 23.27 34.77
C MET A 389 15.75 22.16 33.87
N PHE A 390 16.28 22.51 32.69
CA PHE A 390 16.86 21.55 31.78
C PHE A 390 18.11 20.89 32.37
N GLN A 391 19.00 21.67 32.99
CA GLN A 391 20.24 21.19 33.59
C GLN A 391 19.99 20.22 34.76
N GLU A 392 18.95 20.45 35.55
CA GLU A 392 18.59 19.59 36.67
C GLU A 392 18.14 18.20 36.20
N LYS A 393 17.42 18.13 35.07
CA LYS A 393 16.72 16.92 34.60
C LYS A 393 17.35 16.22 33.40
N ILE A 394 18.28 16.84 32.69
CA ILE A 394 19.00 16.20 31.57
C ILE A 394 19.85 14.98 32.00
N ASN A 395 20.21 14.91 33.28
CA ASN A 395 20.95 13.80 33.87
C ASN A 395 20.05 12.65 34.35
N ASP A 396 18.72 12.82 34.31
CA ASP A 396 17.75 11.79 34.67
C ASP A 396 17.81 10.63 33.64
N PRO A 397 17.95 9.36 34.05
CA PRO A 397 18.03 8.21 33.14
C PRO A 397 16.93 8.17 32.08
N ASP A 398 15.68 8.49 32.44
CA ASP A 398 14.53 8.42 31.53
C ASP A 398 14.62 9.48 30.41
N VAL A 399 15.06 10.69 30.77
CA VAL A 399 15.27 11.79 29.82
C VAL A 399 16.44 11.47 28.88
N ARG A 400 17.53 10.92 29.41
CA ARG A 400 18.71 10.54 28.61
C ARG A 400 18.42 9.37 27.67
N GLU A 401 17.66 8.39 28.11
CA GLU A 401 17.21 7.27 27.28
C GLU A 401 16.30 7.75 26.14
N TYR A 402 15.43 8.72 26.42
CA TYR A 402 14.60 9.36 25.39
C TYR A 402 15.43 10.09 24.32
N PHE A 403 16.39 10.94 24.71
CA PHE A 403 17.29 11.60 23.73
C PHE A 403 18.10 10.59 22.91
N THR A 404 18.58 9.52 23.56
CA THR A 404 19.28 8.42 22.88
C THR A 404 18.36 7.72 21.88
N SER A 405 17.08 7.51 22.21
CA SER A 405 16.09 6.90 21.32
C SER A 405 15.81 7.75 20.07
N ILE A 406 15.93 9.07 20.17
CA ILE A 406 15.83 10.01 19.04
C ILE A 406 17.15 10.10 18.25
N GLY A 407 18.25 9.56 18.79
CA GLY A 407 19.58 9.59 18.19
C GLY A 407 20.34 10.88 18.47
N LEU A 408 20.03 11.55 19.58
CA LEU A 408 20.74 12.72 20.08
C LEU A 408 21.58 12.31 21.29
N ASP A 409 22.88 12.57 21.22
CA ASP A 409 23.80 12.30 22.31
C ASP A 409 24.23 13.63 22.94
N VAL A 410 23.55 14.01 24.02
CA VAL A 410 23.71 15.32 24.66
C VAL A 410 24.72 15.21 25.80
N TRP A 411 25.95 15.66 25.56
CA TRP A 411 27.04 15.69 26.55
C TRP A 411 27.19 17.04 27.24
N ASP A 412 26.81 18.13 26.56
CA ASP A 412 26.91 19.50 27.04
C ASP A 412 25.52 20.17 26.97
N ALA A 413 24.85 20.19 28.12
CA ALA A 413 23.50 20.74 28.25
C ALA A 413 23.45 22.25 27.93
N TRP A 414 24.51 23.01 28.22
CA TRP A 414 24.54 24.45 27.94
C TRP A 414 24.65 24.74 26.45
N SER A 415 25.61 24.10 25.78
CA SER A 415 25.76 24.25 24.33
C SER A 415 24.52 23.75 23.59
N PHE A 416 23.91 22.66 24.06
CA PHE A 416 22.69 22.12 23.47
C PHE A 416 21.50 23.08 23.67
N PHE A 417 21.27 23.57 24.87
CA PHE A 417 20.19 24.52 25.16
C PHE A 417 20.33 25.80 24.33
N LYS A 418 21.56 26.32 24.21
CA LYS A 418 21.85 27.51 23.39
C LYS A 418 21.64 27.29 21.88
N LEU A 419 21.69 26.05 21.40
CA LEU A 419 21.35 25.72 20.00
C LEU A 419 19.84 25.66 19.75
N LEU A 420 19.05 25.53 20.83
CA LEU A 420 17.59 25.49 20.81
C LEU A 420 16.99 26.88 21.03
N ASP A 421 17.54 27.67 21.97
CA ASP A 421 17.17 29.07 22.25
C ASP A 421 17.64 30.00 21.11
N LEU A 422 16.82 30.18 20.09
CA LEU A 422 17.15 31.00 18.92
C LEU A 422 16.87 32.49 19.12
N ASP A 423 15.97 32.83 20.05
CA ASP A 423 15.54 34.20 20.33
C ASP A 423 16.34 34.85 21.47
N GLU A 424 17.26 34.10 22.11
CA GLU A 424 18.06 34.51 23.26
C GLU A 424 17.20 34.93 24.46
N GLY A 425 15.99 34.36 24.56
CA GLY A 425 15.01 34.67 25.60
C GLY A 425 15.33 34.04 26.96
N GLY A 426 16.24 33.05 27.00
CA GLY A 426 16.58 32.30 28.21
C GLY A 426 15.52 31.27 28.63
N ALA A 427 14.46 31.11 27.83
CA ALA A 427 13.41 30.11 27.97
C ALA A 427 13.04 29.59 26.57
N VAL A 428 12.91 28.28 26.42
CA VAL A 428 12.60 27.62 25.15
C VAL A 428 11.20 27.02 25.23
N GLU A 429 10.33 27.36 24.27
CA GLU A 429 9.00 26.76 24.13
C GLU A 429 9.10 25.30 23.69
N VAL A 430 8.14 24.44 24.08
CA VAL A 430 8.12 23.01 23.70
C VAL A 430 8.24 22.82 22.19
N ASP A 431 7.53 23.63 21.39
CA ASP A 431 7.55 23.50 19.93
C ASP A 431 8.91 23.89 19.34
N GLU A 432 9.60 24.88 19.93
CA GLU A 432 10.97 25.26 19.55
C GLU A 432 11.97 24.19 19.98
N PHE A 433 11.81 23.64 21.18
CA PHE A 433 12.61 22.53 21.69
C PHE A 433 12.51 21.30 20.80
N LEU A 434 11.28 20.88 20.45
CA LEU A 434 11.01 19.75 19.57
C LEU A 434 11.60 19.99 18.18
N MET A 435 11.36 21.16 17.59
CA MET A 435 11.87 21.51 16.27
C MET A 435 13.40 21.56 16.24
N GLY A 436 14.02 22.05 17.31
CA GLY A 436 15.47 22.07 17.46
C GLY A 436 16.06 20.66 17.61
N CYS A 437 15.43 19.78 18.41
CA CYS A 437 15.82 18.37 18.51
C CYS A 437 15.71 17.64 17.16
N LEU A 438 14.61 17.85 16.44
CA LEU A 438 14.41 17.28 15.10
C LEU A 438 15.39 17.85 14.06
N ARG A 439 15.85 19.09 14.22
CA ARG A 439 16.85 19.72 13.35
C ARG A 439 18.26 19.21 13.61
N LEU A 440 18.59 18.96 14.88
CA LEU A 440 19.90 18.46 15.31
C LEU A 440 20.06 16.95 15.12
N ARG A 441 18.95 16.24 14.82
CA ARG A 441 18.95 14.81 14.53
C ARG A 441 19.59 14.51 13.18
N GLY A 442 20.65 13.70 13.20
CA GLY A 442 21.25 13.12 11.99
C GLY A 442 22.33 13.99 11.32
N GLN A 443 22.65 13.68 10.07
CA GLN A 443 23.70 14.37 9.31
C GLN A 443 23.16 15.67 8.68
N ALA A 444 24.03 16.68 8.54
CA ALA A 444 23.68 17.94 7.88
C ALA A 444 23.15 17.70 6.45
N ARG A 445 21.97 18.24 6.13
CA ARG A 445 21.37 18.08 4.79
C ARG A 445 21.97 19.09 3.81
N ALA A 446 21.86 18.80 2.52
CA ALA A 446 22.33 19.71 1.46
C ALA A 446 21.74 21.12 1.57
N VAL A 447 20.49 21.25 2.05
CA VAL A 447 19.83 22.54 2.31
C VAL A 447 20.49 23.30 3.46
N ASP A 448 20.88 22.61 4.53
CA ASP A 448 21.53 23.22 5.70
C ASP A 448 22.91 23.76 5.31
N VAL A 449 23.68 22.99 4.53
CA VAL A 449 24.97 23.42 3.96
C VAL A 449 24.77 24.60 2.99
N GLY A 450 23.73 24.56 2.16
CA GLY A 450 23.37 25.65 1.26
C GLY A 450 23.08 26.95 2.00
N LYS A 451 22.37 26.87 3.14
CA LYS A 451 22.12 28.03 4.01
C LYS A 451 23.41 28.61 4.58
N ILE A 452 24.32 27.77 5.08
CA ILE A 452 25.64 28.22 5.57
C ILE A 452 26.42 28.96 4.48
N ILE A 453 26.46 28.42 3.25
CA ILE A 453 27.15 29.06 2.12
C ILE A 453 26.52 30.43 1.80
N TYR A 454 25.19 30.51 1.81
CA TYR A 454 24.48 31.76 1.59
C TYR A 454 24.81 32.79 2.69
N ASP A 455 24.68 32.41 3.95
CA ASP A 455 24.95 33.27 5.11
C ASP A 455 26.41 33.74 5.14
N GLN A 456 27.35 32.85 4.82
CA GLN A 456 28.77 33.19 4.69
C GLN A 456 29.02 34.20 3.56
N THR A 457 28.39 33.99 2.40
CA THR A 457 28.50 34.92 1.27
C THR A 457 27.91 36.29 1.61
N TRP A 458 26.78 36.31 2.30
CA TRP A 458 26.15 37.54 2.79
C TRP A 458 27.06 38.26 3.79
N LEU A 459 27.65 37.54 4.74
CA LEU A 459 28.54 38.09 5.76
C LEU A 459 29.79 38.70 5.12
N ILE A 460 30.42 38.01 4.16
CA ILE A 460 31.60 38.51 3.42
C ILE A 460 31.27 39.81 2.68
N ARG A 461 30.12 39.87 2.01
CA ARG A 461 29.68 41.09 1.32
C ARG A 461 29.45 42.24 2.29
N ASN A 462 28.77 41.99 3.40
CA ASN A 462 28.50 43.01 4.41
C ASN A 462 29.80 43.50 5.07
N GLN A 463 30.74 42.60 5.34
CA GLN A 463 32.06 42.93 5.87
C GLN A 463 32.88 43.77 4.89
N SER A 464 32.81 43.49 3.59
CA SER A 464 33.44 44.31 2.56
C SER A 464 32.86 45.73 2.51
N HIS A 465 31.54 45.87 2.63
CA HIS A 465 30.89 47.18 2.73
C HIS A 465 31.33 47.94 3.98
N PHE A 466 31.38 47.27 5.13
CA PHE A 466 31.87 47.87 6.37
C PHE A 466 33.33 48.30 6.28
N GLN A 467 34.20 47.44 5.73
CA GLN A 467 35.61 47.77 5.50
C GLN A 467 35.77 48.99 4.60
N GLY A 468 35.01 49.06 3.50
CA GLY A 468 35.03 50.23 2.62
C GLY A 468 34.57 51.51 3.32
N TYR A 469 33.52 51.43 4.16
CA TYR A 469 33.09 52.56 4.99
C TYR A 469 34.18 53.02 5.96
N VAL A 470 34.81 52.09 6.68
CA VAL A 470 35.89 52.37 7.62
C VAL A 470 37.10 52.98 6.91
N GLU A 471 37.47 52.47 5.74
CA GLU A 471 38.59 53.02 4.95
C GLU A 471 38.35 54.47 4.53
N VAL A 472 37.12 54.80 4.09
CA VAL A 472 36.73 56.17 3.76
C VAL A 472 36.82 57.08 4.98
N GLN A 473 36.30 56.64 6.13
CA GLN A 473 36.35 57.43 7.38
C GLN A 473 37.78 57.64 7.87
N LEU A 474 38.62 56.60 7.83
CA LEU A 474 40.04 56.70 8.18
C LEU A 474 40.80 57.65 7.25
N LYS A 475 40.47 57.63 5.95
CA LYS A 475 41.06 58.56 4.97
C LYS A 475 40.66 60.01 5.26
N GLN A 476 39.38 60.27 5.53
CA GLN A 476 38.91 61.61 5.92
C GLN A 476 39.60 62.10 7.21
N MET A 477 39.74 61.23 8.21
CA MET A 477 40.44 61.57 9.45
C MET A 477 41.92 61.86 9.22
N LYS A 478 42.59 61.08 8.36
CA LYS A 478 43.99 61.33 7.96
C LYS A 478 44.13 62.68 7.24
N ASP A 479 43.22 63.00 6.33
CA ASP A 479 43.25 64.25 5.58
C ASP A 479 43.06 65.45 6.53
N LEU A 480 42.10 65.38 7.46
CA LEU A 480 41.89 66.39 8.51
C LEU A 480 43.12 66.57 9.42
N LEU A 481 43.74 65.48 9.86
CA LEU A 481 44.97 65.52 10.67
C LEU A 481 46.14 66.14 9.88
N SER A 482 46.26 65.84 8.58
CA SER A 482 47.29 66.43 7.73
C SER A 482 47.11 67.94 7.56
N GLN A 483 45.86 68.41 7.45
CA GLN A 483 45.54 69.84 7.40
C GLN A 483 45.88 70.53 8.74
N LEU A 484 45.50 69.95 9.87
CA LEU A 484 45.85 70.47 11.20
C LEU A 484 47.37 70.51 11.43
N ALA A 485 48.11 69.49 11.00
CA ALA A 485 49.57 69.47 11.08
C ALA A 485 50.23 70.50 10.15
N GLY A 486 49.71 70.68 8.95
CA GLY A 486 50.16 71.71 8.00
C GLY A 486 49.93 73.13 8.51
N VAL A 487 48.77 73.39 9.13
CA VAL A 487 48.46 74.65 9.81
C VAL A 487 49.42 74.88 10.98
N ARG A 488 49.75 73.84 11.75
CA ARG A 488 50.72 73.93 12.86
C ARG A 488 52.13 74.28 12.37
N LEU A 489 52.59 73.68 11.27
CA LEU A 489 53.89 74.01 10.64
C LEU A 489 53.94 75.45 10.10
N GLN A 490 52.85 75.93 9.48
CA GLN A 490 52.77 77.32 9.04
C GLN A 490 52.74 78.31 10.21
N SER A 491 52.03 77.99 11.30
CA SER A 491 52.03 78.81 12.51
C SER A 491 53.38 78.86 13.23
N VAL A 492 54.15 77.75 13.24
CA VAL A 492 55.52 77.70 13.78
C VAL A 492 56.49 78.49 12.89
N HIS A 493 56.31 78.47 11.56
CA HIS A 493 57.15 79.24 10.64
C HIS A 493 56.87 80.76 10.70
N LEU A 494 55.61 81.15 10.93
CA LEU A 494 55.21 82.54 11.22
C LEU A 494 55.71 83.03 12.59
N LEU A 495 55.81 82.16 13.58
CA LEU A 495 56.38 82.49 14.90
C LEU A 495 57.91 82.55 14.89
N SER A 496 58.60 81.74 14.06
CA SER A 496 60.06 81.81 13.92
C SER A 496 60.56 83.00 13.10
N THR A 497 59.68 83.65 12.32
CA THR A 497 60.00 84.85 11.52
C THR A 497 59.66 86.16 12.23
N LEU A 498 59.09 86.08 13.43
CA LEU A 498 58.78 87.23 14.29
C LEU A 498 59.51 87.11 15.62
N GLN A 499 60.85 87.24 15.58
CA GLN A 499 61.59 87.82 16.70
C GLN A 499 62.48 88.96 16.18
N PRO A 500 62.54 90.10 16.89
CA PRO A 500 62.94 91.37 16.31
C PRO A 500 64.33 91.84 16.79
N TYR A 501 64.97 92.63 15.91
CA TYR A 501 66.19 93.42 16.10
C TYR A 501 67.54 92.68 16.11
#